data_AF-A0A1B6GDG0-F1
#
_entry.id   AF-A0A1B6GDG0-F1
#
_cell.length_a   1.000
_cell.length_b   1.000
_cell.length_c   1.000
_cell.angle_alpha   90.00
_cell.angle_beta   90.00
_cell.angle_gamma   90.00
#
_symmetry.space_group_name_H-M   'P 1'
#
loop_
_entity.id
_entity.type
_entity.pdbx_description
1 polymer ?
#
loop_
_entity_poly.entity_id
_entity_poly.type
_entity_poly.pdbx_seq_one_letter_code
_entity_poly.pdbx_strand_id
1 'polypeptide(L)'
;DRLECLELLEKEDVLIDWNQPIFLNFTHSDIMERLEEFYQNIGTMEKVRGDIYVCSEIPSDQQLAELVPPEEVKIEELRKEHAQAIHELYPANDMEAVEVFERLITALPAFGVFSSGELAAWMV
;
A
#
# COMPACT_ATOMS: atom_id res chain seq x y z
N ASP A 1 13.27 -2.40 18.86
CA ASP A 1 14.36 -2.71 19.81
C ASP A 1 15.70 -1.98 19.62
N ARG A 2 15.78 -0.87 18.86
CA ARG A 2 16.95 0.03 18.81
C ARG A 2 16.51 1.50 18.65
N LEU A 3 15.52 1.93 19.44
CA LEU A 3 14.92 3.26 19.29
C LEU A 3 15.92 4.39 19.54
N GLU A 4 16.99 4.15 20.28
CA GLU A 4 18.08 5.09 20.48
C GLU A 4 18.80 5.48 19.17
N CYS A 5 18.71 4.65 18.12
CA CYS A 5 19.27 5.00 16.81
C CYS A 5 18.46 6.11 16.10
N LEU A 6 17.27 6.48 16.57
CA LEU A 6 16.46 7.56 15.99
C LEU A 6 17.08 8.95 16.20
N GLU A 7 18.06 9.09 17.10
CA GLU A 7 18.86 10.32 17.20
C GLU A 7 19.56 10.67 15.86
N LEU A 8 19.83 9.67 15.01
CA LEU A 8 20.35 9.92 13.66
C LEU A 8 19.37 10.70 12.79
N LEU A 9 18.07 10.41 12.88
CA LEU A 9 17.04 11.12 12.11
C LEU A 9 16.84 12.55 12.61
N GLU A 10 16.94 12.76 13.92
CA GLU A 10 16.84 14.09 14.54
C GLU A 10 17.99 15.02 14.12
N LYS A 11 19.18 14.45 13.91
CA LYS A 11 20.40 15.18 13.51
C LYS A 11 20.63 15.23 12.00
N GLU A 12 19.81 14.51 11.22
CA GLU A 12 19.95 14.48 9.76
C GLU A 12 19.57 15.84 9.17
N ASP A 13 20.50 16.44 8.44
CA ASP A 13 20.37 17.77 7.84
C ASP A 13 20.75 17.80 6.35
N VAL A 14 21.08 16.65 5.75
CA VAL A 14 21.50 16.54 4.34
C VAL A 14 20.45 15.84 3.49
N LEU A 15 19.95 14.70 3.94
CA LEU A 15 19.07 13.81 3.18
C LEU A 15 17.58 14.12 3.39
N ILE A 16 17.21 14.66 4.55
CA ILE A 16 15.83 14.92 4.93
C ILE A 16 15.67 16.40 5.26
N ASP A 17 14.81 17.09 4.51
CA ASP A 17 14.34 18.42 4.89
C ASP A 17 13.02 18.30 5.65
N TRP A 18 13.09 18.34 6.98
CA TRP A 18 11.94 18.24 7.88
C TRP A 18 10.94 19.40 7.73
N ASN A 19 11.27 20.47 7.00
CA ASN A 19 10.36 21.57 6.73
C ASN A 19 9.49 21.35 5.48
N GLN A 20 9.75 20.29 4.71
CA GLN A 20 8.92 19.90 3.57
C GLN A 20 7.94 18.79 3.96
N PRO A 21 6.81 18.64 3.25
CA PRO A 21 5.94 17.48 3.40
C PRO A 21 6.72 16.18 3.15
N ILE A 22 6.67 15.25 4.10
CA ILE A 22 7.30 13.93 4.01
C ILE A 22 6.23 12.87 4.19
N PHE A 23 6.20 11.90 3.28
CA PHE A 23 5.35 10.71 3.38
C PHE A 23 6.20 9.51 3.82
N LEU A 24 5.86 8.96 4.98
CA LEU A 24 6.54 7.78 5.53
C LEU A 24 5.63 6.56 5.38
N ASN A 25 6.14 5.55 4.67
CA ASN A 25 5.43 4.28 4.48
C ASN A 25 5.75 3.29 5.61
N PHE A 26 4.80 2.40 5.91
CA PHE A 26 4.91 1.21 6.78
C PHE A 26 6.02 1.24 7.84
N THR A 27 5.91 2.18 8.77
CA THR A 27 6.87 2.34 9.86
C THR A 27 6.29 1.77 11.16
N HIS A 28 7.15 1.11 11.96
CA HIS A 28 6.75 0.55 13.26
C HIS A 28 6.17 1.64 14.18
N SER A 29 5.12 1.31 14.94
CA SER A 29 4.40 2.27 15.81
C SER A 29 5.33 3.03 16.75
N ASP A 30 6.23 2.32 17.42
CA ASP A 30 7.12 2.91 18.41
C ASP A 30 8.13 3.89 17.78
N ILE A 31 8.50 3.66 16.52
CA ILE A 31 9.34 4.61 15.77
C ILE A 31 8.54 5.86 15.44
N MET A 32 7.29 5.70 14.98
CA MET A 32 6.42 6.82 14.67
C MET A 32 6.08 7.67 15.89
N GLU A 33 5.88 7.06 17.06
CA GLU A 33 5.66 7.78 18.32
C GLU A 33 6.87 8.64 18.69
N ARG A 34 8.08 8.11 18.57
CA ARG A 34 9.30 8.87 18.84
C ARG A 34 9.54 9.99 17.82
N LEU A 35 9.20 9.78 16.55
CA LEU A 35 9.28 10.81 15.52
C LEU A 35 8.26 11.93 15.75
N GLU A 36 7.04 11.60 16.19
CA GLU A 36 6.02 12.60 16.52
C GLU A 36 6.46 13.50 17.69
N GLU A 37 7.07 12.94 18.74
CA GLU A 37 7.62 13.71 19.86
C GLU A 37 8.68 14.73 19.42
N PHE A 38 9.52 14.38 18.44
CA PHE A 38 10.51 15.28 17.86
C PHE A 38 9.85 16.33 16.95
N TYR A 39 8.96 15.88 16.06
CA TYR A 39 8.39 16.67 14.98
C TYR A 39 7.34 17.68 15.45
N GLN A 40 6.74 17.50 16.63
CA GLN A 40 5.71 18.41 17.18
C GLN A 40 6.15 19.89 17.27
N ASN A 41 7.46 20.15 17.31
CA ASN A 41 8.02 21.51 17.35
C ASN A 41 8.34 22.08 15.95
N ILE A 42 8.23 21.26 14.91
CA ILE A 42 8.56 21.59 13.51
C ILE A 42 7.27 21.74 12.70
N GLY A 43 6.33 20.81 12.85
CA GLY A 43 5.09 20.79 12.08
C GLY A 43 4.03 19.86 12.66
N THR A 44 3.07 19.50 11.82
CA THR A 44 1.98 18.59 12.15
C THR A 44 2.19 17.23 11.51
N MET A 45 1.78 16.17 12.19
CA MET A 45 1.85 14.80 11.68
C MET A 45 0.47 14.17 11.68
N GLU A 46 0.11 13.53 10.57
CA GLU A 46 -1.04 12.65 10.48
C GLU A 46 -0.54 11.21 10.38
N LYS A 47 -1.22 10.28 11.07
CA LYS A 47 -0.82 8.87 11.11
C LYS A 47 -2.02 7.94 11.13
N VAL A 48 -1.89 6.82 10.45
CA VAL A 48 -2.86 5.72 10.44
C VAL A 48 -2.17 4.47 10.97
N ARG A 49 -2.78 3.80 11.95
CA ARG A 49 -2.32 2.50 12.43
C ARG A 49 -2.96 1.40 11.61
N GLY A 50 -2.17 0.41 11.23
CA GLY A 50 -2.63 -0.79 10.55
C GLY A 50 -1.82 -1.99 11.00
N ASP A 51 -2.41 -3.18 10.88
CA ASP A 51 -1.75 -4.43 11.17
C ASP A 51 -1.04 -4.98 9.93
N ILE A 52 0.13 -5.58 10.13
CA ILE A 52 0.86 -6.27 9.07
C ILE A 52 0.63 -7.77 9.24
N TYR A 53 -0.01 -8.37 8.24
CA TYR A 53 -0.25 -9.81 8.20
C TYR A 53 0.81 -10.49 7.34
N VAL A 54 1.38 -11.59 7.85
CA VAL A 54 2.30 -12.43 7.10
C VAL A 54 1.62 -13.77 6.88
N CYS A 55 1.47 -14.16 5.61
CA CYS A 55 1.00 -15.49 5.26
C CYS A 55 2.10 -16.51 5.56
N SER A 56 1.92 -17.27 6.64
CA SER A 56 2.89 -18.27 7.10
C SER A 56 2.77 -19.60 6.34
N GLU A 57 1.61 -19.89 5.75
CA GLU A 57 1.31 -21.11 5.02
C GLU A 57 0.52 -20.80 3.76
N ILE A 58 0.93 -21.35 2.62
CA ILE A 58 0.21 -21.20 1.35
C ILE A 58 -1.08 -22.04 1.44
N PRO A 59 -2.27 -21.46 1.15
CA PRO A 59 -3.52 -22.23 1.11
C PRO A 59 -3.41 -23.42 0.15
N SER A 60 -3.92 -24.57 0.56
CA SER A 60 -3.95 -25.76 -0.28
C SER A 60 -4.94 -25.61 -1.44
N ASP A 61 -4.70 -26.32 -2.54
CA ASP A 61 -5.60 -26.36 -3.71
C ASP A 61 -7.04 -26.73 -3.33
N GLN A 62 -7.22 -27.55 -2.29
CA GLN A 62 -8.54 -27.93 -1.81
C GLN A 62 -9.29 -26.75 -1.15
N GLN A 63 -8.59 -25.89 -0.41
CA GLN A 63 -9.17 -24.67 0.16
C GLN A 63 -9.52 -23.65 -0.94
N LEU A 64 -8.72 -23.60 -2.01
CA LEU A 64 -8.99 -22.73 -3.16
C LEU A 64 -10.16 -23.24 -4.01
N ALA A 65 -10.33 -24.56 -4.13
CA ALA A 65 -11.43 -25.18 -4.88
C ALA A 65 -12.82 -24.92 -4.26
N GLU A 66 -12.90 -24.55 -2.98
CA GLU A 66 -14.15 -24.13 -2.33
C GLU A 66 -14.52 -22.67 -2.65
N LEU A 67 -13.59 -21.89 -3.20
CA LEU A 67 -13.75 -20.46 -3.51
C LEU A 67 -14.06 -20.19 -4.99
N VAL A 68 -14.60 -21.18 -5.71
CA VAL A 68 -14.93 -21.02 -7.13
C VAL A 68 -15.96 -19.90 -7.29
N PRO A 69 -15.64 -18.84 -8.06
CA PRO A 69 -16.56 -17.74 -8.27
C PRO A 69 -17.79 -18.20 -9.07
N PRO A 70 -18.94 -17.51 -8.94
CA PRO A 70 -20.11 -17.74 -9.80
C PRO A 70 -19.76 -17.63 -11.29
N GLU A 71 -20.51 -18.28 -12.18
CA GLU A 71 -20.21 -18.29 -13.63
C GLU A 71 -20.19 -16.88 -14.27
N GLU A 72 -20.98 -15.96 -13.71
CA GLU A 72 -21.03 -14.55 -14.12
C GLU A 72 -19.80 -13.72 -13.70
N VAL A 73 -18.94 -14.28 -12.84
CA VAL A 73 -17.72 -13.65 -12.33
C VAL A 73 -16.49 -14.32 -12.91
N LYS A 74 -15.56 -13.52 -13.44
CA LYS A 74 -14.30 -14.00 -14.01
C LYS A 74 -13.11 -13.42 -13.26
N ILE A 75 -12.11 -14.26 -13.02
CA ILE A 75 -10.82 -13.82 -12.53
C ILE A 75 -9.87 -13.81 -13.73
N GLU A 76 -9.30 -12.65 -14.03
CA GLU A 76 -8.42 -12.46 -15.19
C GLU A 76 -7.19 -11.64 -14.80
N GLU A 77 -6.07 -11.86 -15.49
CA GLU A 77 -4.88 -11.02 -15.34
C GLU A 77 -5.18 -9.58 -15.74
N LEU A 78 -4.69 -8.63 -14.93
CA LEU A 78 -4.83 -7.21 -15.20
C LEU A 78 -3.92 -6.79 -16.35
N ARG A 79 -4.39 -5.79 -17.10
CA ARG A 79 -3.64 -5.13 -18.16
C ARG A 79 -3.48 -3.67 -17.81
N LYS A 80 -2.52 -3.02 -18.46
CA LYS A 80 -2.24 -1.61 -18.28
C LYS A 80 -3.49 -0.74 -18.42
N GLU A 81 -4.38 -1.10 -19.34
CA GLU A 81 -5.66 -0.39 -19.56
C GLU A 81 -6.57 -0.33 -18.32
N HIS A 82 -6.42 -1.26 -17.37
CA HIS A 82 -7.22 -1.29 -16.14
C HIS A 82 -6.71 -0.32 -15.06
N ALA A 83 -5.50 0.24 -15.21
CA ALA A 83 -4.87 1.09 -14.20
C ALA A 83 -5.69 2.33 -13.86
N GLN A 84 -6.33 2.96 -14.86
CA GLN A 84 -7.17 4.14 -14.65
C GLN A 84 -8.39 3.84 -13.77
N ALA A 85 -9.10 2.74 -14.06
CA ALA A 85 -10.26 2.35 -13.28
C ALA A 85 -9.89 1.99 -11.83
N ILE A 86 -8.74 1.31 -11.66
CA ILE A 86 -8.20 1.00 -10.33
C ILE A 86 -7.85 2.28 -9.57
N HIS A 87 -7.17 3.22 -10.22
CA HIS A 87 -6.79 4.50 -9.64
C HIS A 87 -8.02 5.32 -9.22
N GLU A 88 -9.04 5.41 -10.06
CA GLU A 88 -10.28 6.13 -9.74
C GLU A 88 -11.00 5.57 -8.50
N LEU A 89 -10.92 4.27 -8.29
CA LEU A 89 -11.53 3.59 -7.13
C LEU A 89 -10.61 3.53 -5.90
N TYR A 90 -9.33 3.91 -6.03
CA TYR A 90 -8.36 3.82 -4.95
C TYR A 90 -8.60 4.92 -3.91
N PRO A 91 -8.74 4.61 -2.60
CA PRO A 91 -9.06 5.61 -1.58
C PRO A 91 -8.05 6.76 -1.45
N ALA A 92 -6.79 6.53 -1.83
CA ALA A 92 -5.70 7.52 -1.76
C ALA A 92 -5.23 7.97 -3.16
N ASN A 93 -6.16 8.03 -4.13
CA ASN A 93 -5.84 8.35 -5.52
C ASN A 93 -5.38 9.80 -5.76
N ASP A 94 -5.60 10.68 -4.81
CA ASP A 94 -5.10 12.06 -4.78
C ASP A 94 -3.61 12.12 -4.45
N MET A 95 -3.10 11.12 -3.74
CA MET A 95 -1.70 11.00 -3.34
C MET A 95 -0.86 10.15 -4.30
N GLU A 96 -1.50 9.22 -5.02
CA GLU A 96 -0.82 8.27 -5.90
C GLU A 96 -1.04 8.61 -7.37
N ALA A 97 0.00 8.42 -8.19
CA ALA A 97 -0.09 8.65 -9.62
C ALA A 97 -0.58 7.38 -10.34
N VAL A 98 -1.41 7.54 -11.39
CA VAL A 98 -1.91 6.40 -12.18
C VAL A 98 -0.77 5.57 -12.77
N GLU A 99 0.35 6.21 -13.13
CA GLU A 99 1.55 5.56 -13.67
C GLU A 99 2.19 4.56 -12.69
N VAL A 100 1.97 4.71 -11.39
CA VAL A 100 2.41 3.73 -10.39
C VAL A 100 1.66 2.42 -10.59
N PHE A 101 0.33 2.46 -10.71
CA PHE A 101 -0.50 1.29 -10.97
C PHE A 101 -0.17 0.64 -12.30
N GLU A 102 0.07 1.44 -13.35
CA GLU A 102 0.52 0.92 -14.65
C GLU A 102 1.81 0.09 -14.53
N ARG A 103 2.79 0.60 -13.78
CA ARG A 103 4.08 -0.08 -13.56
C ARG A 103 3.91 -1.35 -12.73
N LEU A 104 3.11 -1.30 -11.66
CA LEU A 104 2.87 -2.45 -10.80
C LEU A 104 2.16 -3.58 -11.55
N ILE A 105 1.09 -3.27 -12.29
CA ILE A 105 0.37 -4.25 -13.13
C ILE A 105 1.29 -4.91 -14.16
N THR A 106 2.24 -4.14 -14.71
CA THR A 106 3.20 -4.66 -15.69
C THR A 106 4.28 -5.53 -15.05
N ALA A 107 4.67 -5.22 -13.81
CA ALA A 107 5.83 -5.84 -13.16
C ALA A 107 5.47 -7.01 -12.25
N LEU A 108 4.23 -7.09 -11.75
CA LEU A 108 3.79 -8.03 -10.73
C LEU A 108 2.62 -8.91 -11.23
N PRO A 109 2.41 -10.09 -10.62
CA PRO A 109 1.21 -10.89 -10.85
C PRO A 109 -0.03 -10.15 -10.35
N ALA A 110 -0.71 -9.47 -11.27
CA ALA A 110 -1.85 -8.62 -10.99
C ALA A 110 -3.14 -9.25 -11.54
N PHE A 111 -4.17 -9.38 -10.70
CA PHE A 111 -5.42 -10.04 -11.06
C PHE A 111 -6.64 -9.19 -10.71
N GLY A 112 -7.64 -9.23 -11.58
CA GLY A 112 -8.93 -8.57 -11.41
C GLY A 112 -10.06 -9.57 -11.33
N VAL A 113 -11.08 -9.25 -10.55
CA VAL A 113 -12.38 -9.90 -10.53
C VAL A 113 -13.32 -9.05 -11.37
N PHE A 114 -13.90 -9.65 -12.41
CA PHE A 114 -14.78 -8.99 -13.37
C PHE A 114 -16.19 -9.55 -13.25
N SER A 115 -17.18 -8.67 -13.15
CA SER A 115 -18.61 -9.02 -13.12
C SER A 115 -19.31 -8.28 -14.25
N SER A 116 -19.99 -9.00 -15.13
CA SER A 116 -20.63 -8.43 -16.34
C SER A 116 -19.68 -7.62 -17.24
N GLY A 117 -18.38 -7.94 -17.21
CA GLY A 117 -17.34 -7.24 -17.99
C GLY A 117 -16.76 -5.99 -17.31
N GLU A 118 -17.24 -5.61 -16.13
CA GLU A 118 -16.70 -4.49 -15.35
C GLU A 118 -15.79 -4.99 -14.23
N LEU A 119 -14.72 -4.24 -13.94
CA LEU A 119 -13.80 -4.56 -12.85
C LEU A 119 -14.48 -4.30 -11.50
N ALA A 120 -14.69 -5.36 -10.72
CA ALA A 120 -15.37 -5.31 -9.43
C ALA A 120 -14.39 -5.34 -8.24
N ALA A 121 -13.24 -6.02 -8.37
CA ALA A 121 -12.18 -6.05 -7.38
C ALA A 121 -10.83 -6.32 -8.05
N TRP A 122 -9.73 -6.00 -7.38
CA TRP A 122 -8.38 -6.23 -7.91
C TRP A 122 -7.39 -6.55 -6.79
N MET A 123 -6.31 -7.22 -7.18
CA MET A 123 -5.10 -7.39 -6.38
C MET A 123 -3.87 -7.24 -7.28
N VAL A 124 -2.88 -6.52 -6.78
CA VAL A 124 -1.57 -6.29 -7.43
C VAL A 124 -0.48 -6.63 -6.43
#